data_AF-W5SRL6-F1
#
_entry.id   AF-W5SRL6-F1
#
_cell.length_a   1.000
_cell.length_b   1.000
_cell.length_c   1.000
_cell.angle_alpha   90.00
_cell.angle_beta   90.00
_cell.angle_gamma   90.00
#
_symmetry.space_group_name_H-M   'P 1'
#
loop_
_entity.id
_entity.type
_entity.pdbx_description
1 polymer ?
#
loop_
_entity_poly.entity_id
_entity_poly.type
_entity_poly.pdbx_seq_one_letter_code
_entity_poly.pdbx_strand_id
1 'polypeptide(L)'
;MREYEILKAKIKELEKQNSILRKETRQYKRELLQTKSNTKSKSIPIRFYLNDKTIRLVKKSIDKLKQIDPISGWFVHILSITGCRGAEIQNIRLDDIVRETNNNGDVFYSLRVNVAKKRSNICIREVVISKSEFESIEEIHKLHFKNKGQDSRRTYLFQKSKHRFKDNRINISEISKQFKELLTKSGFKYRKSLHICRNIFIATLKSKGYNSFEIKE
;
A
#
# COMPACT_ATOMS: atom_id res chain seq x y z
N MET A 1 -20.45 -22.19 -73.34
CA MET A 1 -19.25 -21.32 -73.39
C MET A 1 -19.54 -19.91 -72.88
N ARG A 2 -20.51 -19.17 -73.43
CA ARG A 2 -20.75 -17.75 -73.08
C ARG A 2 -21.25 -17.52 -71.63
N GLU A 3 -22.17 -18.34 -71.13
CA GLU A 3 -22.66 -18.26 -69.74
C GLU A 3 -21.61 -18.63 -68.70
N TYR A 4 -20.74 -19.60 -69.02
CA TYR A 4 -19.65 -20.03 -68.14
C TYR A 4 -18.65 -18.88 -67.87
N GLU A 5 -18.29 -18.12 -68.91
CA GLU A 5 -17.41 -16.95 -68.77
C GLU A 5 -18.08 -15.81 -67.97
N ILE A 6 -19.39 -15.61 -68.13
CA ILE A 6 -20.16 -14.64 -67.33
C ILE A 6 -20.18 -15.04 -65.85
N LEU A 7 -20.45 -16.31 -65.54
CA LEU A 7 -20.42 -16.85 -64.18
C LEU A 7 -19.04 -16.72 -63.55
N LYS A 8 -17.98 -17.01 -64.31
CA LYS A 8 -16.59 -16.90 -63.85
C LYS A 8 -16.19 -15.45 -63.54
N ALA A 9 -16.63 -14.50 -64.37
CA ALA A 9 -16.44 -13.07 -64.09
C ALA A 9 -17.19 -12.64 -62.82
N LYS A 10 -18.42 -13.14 -62.62
CA LYS A 10 -19.23 -12.83 -61.44
C LYS A 10 -18.64 -13.39 -60.14
N ILE A 11 -18.11 -14.62 -60.18
CA ILE A 11 -17.41 -15.22 -59.03
C ILE A 11 -16.20 -14.38 -58.64
N LYS A 12 -15.39 -13.96 -59.62
CA LYS A 12 -14.20 -13.13 -59.38
C LYS A 12 -14.55 -11.76 -58.78
N GLU A 13 -15.68 -11.18 -59.20
CA GLU A 13 -16.20 -9.93 -58.64
C GLU A 13 -16.64 -10.13 -57.18
N LEU A 14 -17.37 -11.19 -56.87
CA LEU A 14 -17.82 -11.54 -55.52
C LEU A 14 -16.65 -11.84 -54.57
N GLU A 15 -15.60 -12.50 -55.05
CA GLU A 15 -14.37 -12.74 -54.29
C GLU A 15 -13.67 -11.43 -53.92
N LYS A 16 -13.62 -10.48 -54.86
CA LYS A 16 -13.06 -9.15 -54.62
C LYS A 16 -13.87 -8.38 -53.57
N GLN A 17 -15.20 -8.40 -53.67
CA GLN A 17 -16.09 -7.76 -52.68
C GLN A 17 -15.92 -8.40 -51.29
N ASN A 18 -15.87 -9.73 -51.21
CA ASN A 18 -15.63 -10.44 -49.94
C ASN A 18 -14.27 -10.10 -49.30
N SER A 19 -13.23 -9.93 -50.12
CA SER A 19 -11.91 -9.51 -49.64
C SER A 19 -11.95 -8.11 -49.00
N ILE A 20 -12.69 -7.17 -49.63
CA ILE A 20 -12.88 -5.81 -49.11
C ILE A 20 -13.66 -5.83 -47.79
N LEU A 21 -14.80 -6.52 -47.75
CA LEU A 21 -15.63 -6.64 -46.54
C LEU A 21 -14.88 -7.26 -45.37
N ARG A 22 -14.02 -8.26 -45.61
CA ARG A 22 -13.17 -8.86 -44.58
C ARG A 22 -12.14 -7.86 -44.03
N LYS A 23 -11.61 -6.96 -44.85
CA LYS A 23 -10.69 -5.91 -44.40
C LYS A 23 -11.41 -4.86 -43.56
N GLU A 24 -12.56 -4.39 -44.01
CA GLU A 24 -13.40 -3.44 -43.27
C GLU A 24 -13.84 -4.00 -41.91
N THR A 25 -14.30 -5.26 -41.88
CA THR A 25 -14.71 -5.94 -40.63
C THR A 25 -13.55 -6.03 -39.64
N ARG A 26 -12.32 -6.30 -40.11
CA ARG A 26 -11.11 -6.31 -39.26
C ARG A 26 -10.78 -4.91 -38.74
N GLN A 27 -10.98 -3.88 -39.54
CA GLN A 27 -10.77 -2.49 -39.14
C GLN A 27 -11.79 -2.06 -38.08
N TYR A 28 -13.08 -2.27 -38.30
CA TYR A 28 -14.13 -2.00 -37.32
C TYR A 28 -13.90 -2.75 -36.00
N LYS A 29 -13.45 -4.01 -36.06
CA LYS A 29 -13.12 -4.78 -34.85
C LYS A 29 -11.94 -4.17 -34.08
N ARG A 30 -10.93 -3.62 -34.76
CA ARG A 30 -9.81 -2.90 -34.11
C ARG A 30 -10.28 -1.59 -33.49
N GLU A 31 -11.10 -0.82 -34.20
CA GLU A 31 -11.68 0.44 -33.70
C GLU A 31 -12.60 0.19 -32.48
N LEU A 32 -13.39 -0.88 -32.50
CA LEU A 32 -14.22 -1.30 -31.36
C LEU A 32 -13.39 -1.72 -30.14
N LEU A 33 -12.24 -2.37 -30.35
CA LEU A 33 -11.31 -2.74 -29.28
C LEU A 33 -10.58 -1.51 -28.70
N GLN A 34 -10.27 -0.52 -29.53
CA GLN A 34 -9.67 0.75 -29.10
C GLN A 34 -10.66 1.66 -28.37
N THR A 35 -11.94 1.67 -28.77
CA THR A 35 -12.99 2.41 -28.04
C THR A 35 -13.28 1.78 -26.68
N LYS A 36 -13.28 0.45 -26.57
CA LYS A 36 -13.39 -0.27 -25.27
C LYS A 36 -12.20 -0.02 -24.34
N SER A 37 -10.98 0.16 -24.86
CA SER A 37 -9.81 0.50 -24.02
C SER A 37 -9.80 1.99 -23.60
N ASN A 38 -10.43 2.87 -24.38
CA ASN A 38 -10.59 4.29 -24.08
C ASN A 38 -11.78 4.62 -23.17
N THR A 39 -12.75 3.71 -23.01
CA THR A 39 -13.77 3.78 -21.94
C THR A 39 -13.26 3.23 -20.62
N LYS A 40 -12.09 3.68 -20.14
CA LYS A 40 -11.97 3.82 -18.69
C LYS A 40 -12.88 4.98 -18.35
N SER A 41 -14.03 4.70 -17.74
CA SER A 41 -14.82 5.75 -17.11
C SER A 41 -13.84 6.65 -16.38
N LYS A 42 -13.81 7.94 -16.71
CA LYS A 42 -13.10 8.91 -15.89
C LYS A 42 -13.80 8.82 -14.54
N SER A 43 -13.31 7.95 -13.67
CA SER A 43 -13.88 7.77 -12.34
C SER A 43 -13.74 9.15 -11.73
N ILE A 44 -14.86 9.83 -11.51
CA ILE A 44 -14.86 11.05 -10.72
C ILE A 44 -14.10 10.65 -9.45
N PRO A 45 -12.91 11.22 -9.19
CA PRO A 45 -12.11 10.76 -8.09
C PRO A 45 -12.93 11.01 -6.84
N ILE A 46 -13.49 9.94 -6.27
CA ILE A 46 -14.23 10.03 -5.01
C ILE A 46 -13.27 10.70 -4.03
N ARG A 47 -13.56 11.96 -3.69
CA ARG A 47 -12.72 12.75 -2.79
C ARG A 47 -12.90 12.09 -1.44
N PHE A 48 -11.96 11.22 -1.11
CA PHE A 48 -11.97 10.46 0.14
C PHE A 48 -11.66 11.46 1.25
N TYR A 49 -12.71 12.09 1.78
CA TYR A 49 -12.61 12.86 3.00
C TYR A 49 -12.58 11.88 4.16
N LEU A 50 -11.46 11.87 4.86
CA LEU A 50 -11.40 11.26 6.17
C LEU A 50 -12.27 12.09 7.10
N ASN A 51 -13.37 11.50 7.56
CA ASN A 51 -14.16 12.04 8.67
C ASN A 51 -13.88 11.23 9.94
N ASP A 52 -14.34 11.72 11.08
CA ASP A 52 -14.10 11.08 12.37
C ASP A 52 -14.60 9.63 12.44
N LYS A 53 -15.73 9.34 11.79
CA LYS A 53 -16.28 7.98 11.71
C LYS A 53 -15.31 7.05 11.00
N THR A 54 -14.76 7.49 9.87
CA THR A 54 -13.77 6.76 9.08
C THR A 54 -12.47 6.56 9.85
N ILE A 55 -11.98 7.59 10.55
CA ILE A 55 -10.77 7.50 11.39
C ILE A 55 -10.98 6.50 12.54
N ARG A 56 -12.12 6.57 13.24
CA ARG A 56 -12.47 5.63 14.32
C ARG A 56 -12.54 4.19 13.82
N LEU A 57 -13.12 3.94 12.65
CA LEU A 57 -13.18 2.60 12.04
C LEU A 57 -11.79 2.05 11.73
N VAL A 58 -10.90 2.90 11.22
CA VAL A 58 -9.52 2.50 10.95
C VAL A 58 -8.77 2.18 12.24
N LYS A 59 -8.87 3.03 13.28
CA LYS A 59 -8.28 2.77 14.60
C LYS A 59 -8.78 1.45 15.18
N LYS A 60 -10.10 1.21 15.19
CA LYS A 60 -10.69 -0.08 15.61
C LYS A 60 -10.16 -1.27 14.80
N SER A 61 -9.89 -1.10 13.50
CA SER A 61 -9.33 -2.16 12.66
C SER A 61 -7.87 -2.43 12.99
N ILE A 62 -7.10 -1.40 13.36
CA ILE A 62 -5.72 -1.52 13.85
C ILE A 62 -5.72 -2.27 15.20
N ASP A 63 -6.60 -1.91 16.13
CA ASP A 63 -6.69 -2.55 17.44
C ASP A 63 -7.07 -4.04 17.31
N LYS A 64 -8.03 -4.36 16.43
CA LYS A 64 -8.34 -5.76 16.09
C LYS A 64 -7.15 -6.48 15.47
N LEU A 65 -6.38 -5.82 14.62
CA LEU A 65 -5.17 -6.43 14.05
C LEU A 65 -4.12 -6.70 15.13
N LYS A 66 -3.95 -5.80 16.11
CA LYS A 66 -3.06 -6.03 17.26
C LYS A 66 -3.46 -7.26 18.09
N GLN A 67 -4.75 -7.56 18.17
CA GLN A 67 -5.24 -8.75 18.88
C GLN A 67 -4.98 -10.05 18.10
N ILE A 68 -5.20 -10.04 16.78
CA ILE A 68 -5.10 -11.23 15.92
C ILE A 68 -3.63 -11.53 15.56
N ASP A 69 -2.88 -10.49 15.24
CA ASP A 69 -1.49 -10.54 14.80
C ASP A 69 -0.75 -9.31 15.37
N PRO A 70 -0.25 -9.39 16.61
CA PRO A 70 0.32 -8.25 17.33
C PRO A 70 1.39 -7.50 16.56
N ILE A 71 2.32 -8.23 15.92
CA ILE A 71 3.42 -7.61 15.15
C ILE A 71 2.85 -6.87 13.93
N SER A 72 1.92 -7.47 13.17
CA SER A 72 1.25 -6.77 12.06
C SER A 72 0.46 -5.56 12.56
N GLY A 73 -0.25 -5.68 13.68
CA GLY A 73 -1.07 -4.61 14.24
C GLY A 73 -0.24 -3.40 14.66
N TRP A 74 0.88 -3.65 15.35
CA TRP A 74 1.82 -2.59 15.72
C TRP A 74 2.52 -1.98 14.51
N PHE A 75 2.83 -2.76 13.48
CA PHE A 75 3.36 -2.21 12.23
C PHE A 75 2.39 -1.20 11.60
N VAL A 76 1.09 -1.54 11.51
CA VAL A 76 0.08 -0.63 10.96
C VAL A 76 -0.17 0.57 11.88
N HIS A 77 -0.11 0.38 13.20
CA HIS A 77 -0.18 1.47 14.18
C HIS A 77 0.91 2.51 13.94
N ILE A 78 2.17 2.08 13.81
CA ILE A 78 3.30 2.97 13.53
C ILE A 78 3.10 3.74 12.22
N LEU A 79 2.61 3.08 11.15
CA LEU A 79 2.26 3.79 9.91
C LEU A 79 1.22 4.89 10.11
N SER A 80 0.26 4.69 11.02
CA SER A 80 -0.85 5.62 11.25
C SER A 80 -0.47 6.87 12.05
N ILE A 81 0.58 6.77 12.87
CA ILE A 81 1.04 7.87 13.73
C ILE A 81 2.26 8.61 13.17
N THR A 82 3.02 7.99 12.26
CA THR A 82 4.22 8.59 11.65
C THR A 82 3.98 9.11 10.22
N GLY A 83 2.98 8.56 9.53
CA GLY A 83 2.72 8.85 8.12
C GLY A 83 3.74 8.26 7.14
N CYS A 84 4.66 7.43 7.62
CA CYS A 84 5.63 6.72 6.79
C CYS A 84 4.95 5.74 5.81
N ARG A 85 5.64 5.38 4.74
CA ARG A 85 5.27 4.29 3.83
C ARG A 85 5.59 2.95 4.46
N GLY A 86 4.89 1.90 4.02
CA GLY A 86 5.16 0.54 4.47
C GLY A 86 6.64 0.14 4.29
N ALA A 87 7.21 0.44 3.12
CA ALA A 87 8.60 0.13 2.81
C ALA A 87 9.60 0.92 3.67
N GLU A 88 9.25 2.13 4.08
CA GLU A 88 10.07 2.94 4.97
C GLU A 88 10.17 2.28 6.36
N ILE A 89 9.03 1.92 6.97
CA ILE A 89 9.00 1.25 8.28
C ILE A 89 9.59 -0.16 8.24
N GLN A 90 9.36 -0.91 7.15
CA GLN A 90 9.88 -2.27 6.98
C GLN A 90 11.41 -2.34 7.03
N ASN A 91 12.09 -1.27 6.61
CA ASN A 91 13.55 -1.23 6.51
C ASN A 91 14.26 -0.65 7.74
N ILE A 92 13.52 -0.19 8.76
CA ILE A 92 14.12 0.35 9.99
C ILE A 92 14.83 -0.78 10.74
N ARG A 93 16.13 -0.63 10.98
CA ARG A 93 16.90 -1.51 11.84
C ARG A 93 16.87 -1.02 13.28
N LEU A 94 17.10 -1.90 14.25
CA LEU A 94 17.23 -1.49 15.64
C LEU A 94 18.40 -0.52 15.85
N ASP A 95 19.45 -0.64 15.04
CA ASP A 95 20.62 0.26 15.03
C ASP A 95 20.26 1.69 14.56
N ASP A 96 19.14 1.85 13.83
CA ASP A 96 18.64 3.14 13.33
C ASP A 96 17.74 3.87 14.34
N ILE A 97 17.61 3.33 15.56
CA ILE A 97 16.70 3.83 16.60
C ILE A 97 17.52 4.44 17.73
N VAL A 98 17.25 5.70 18.03
CA VAL A 98 17.92 6.45 19.09
C VAL A 98 16.94 6.73 20.21
N ARG A 99 17.33 6.38 21.44
CA ARG A 99 16.58 6.79 22.65
C ARG A 99 16.90 8.24 22.96
N GLU A 100 15.89 9.07 23.06
CA GLU A 100 15.99 10.49 23.37
C GLU A 100 15.20 10.82 24.64
N THR A 101 15.58 11.90 25.30
CA THR A 101 14.90 12.44 26.48
C THR A 101 14.65 13.92 26.25
N ASN A 102 13.42 14.39 26.42
CA ASN A 102 13.09 15.81 26.28
C ASN A 102 13.48 16.59 27.55
N ASN A 103 13.31 17.92 27.51
CA ASN A 103 13.60 18.81 28.64
C ASN A 103 12.75 18.53 29.89
N ASN A 104 11.60 17.87 29.72
CA ASN A 104 10.71 17.50 30.82
C ASN A 104 11.04 16.13 31.43
N GLY A 105 12.07 15.43 30.91
CA GLY A 105 12.44 14.08 31.33
C GLY A 105 11.64 12.96 30.63
N ASP A 106 10.74 13.29 29.71
CA ASP A 106 10.00 12.29 28.95
C ASP A 106 10.91 11.60 27.94
N VAL A 107 10.82 10.27 27.91
CA VAL A 107 11.60 9.43 27.01
C VAL A 107 10.81 9.11 25.76
N PHE A 108 11.46 9.23 24.61
CA PHE A 108 10.92 8.84 23.32
C PHE A 108 12.02 8.18 22.46
N TYR A 109 11.61 7.59 21.35
CA TYR A 109 12.52 6.93 20.43
C TYR A 109 12.43 7.58 19.06
N SER A 110 13.54 8.12 18.59
CA SER A 110 13.71 8.67 17.25
C SER A 110 14.07 7.53 16.29
N LEU A 111 13.26 7.38 15.24
CA LEU A 111 13.44 6.41 14.19
C LEU A 111 14.02 7.12 12.97
N ARG A 112 15.24 6.73 12.55
CA ARG A 112 15.84 7.23 11.31
C ARG A 112 15.28 6.47 10.12
N VAL A 113 14.44 7.15 9.34
CA VAL A 113 13.73 6.56 8.22
C VAL A 113 14.42 6.94 6.91
N ASN A 114 14.93 5.94 6.21
CA ASN A 114 15.52 6.11 4.88
C ASN A 114 14.42 6.24 3.81
N VAL A 115 14.29 7.44 3.22
CA VAL A 115 13.35 7.73 2.14
C VAL A 115 14.12 7.77 0.83
N ALA A 116 13.88 6.76 -0.02
CA ALA A 116 14.43 6.73 -1.37
C ALA A 116 13.81 7.85 -2.23
N LYS A 117 14.63 8.75 -2.79
CA LYS A 117 14.22 9.76 -3.77
C LYS A 117 14.71 9.32 -5.17
N LYS A 118 14.21 10.01 -6.22
CA LYS A 118 14.66 9.76 -7.60
C LYS A 118 16.17 10.01 -7.73
N ARG A 119 16.83 9.30 -8.66
CA ARG A 119 18.28 9.40 -8.96
C ARG A 119 19.20 8.95 -7.82
N SER A 120 18.81 7.93 -7.06
CA SER A 120 19.61 7.31 -5.99
C SER A 120 19.93 8.21 -4.79
N ASN A 121 19.31 9.39 -4.71
CA ASN A 121 19.42 10.23 -3.51
C ASN A 121 18.59 9.62 -2.39
N ILE A 122 19.20 9.45 -1.21
CA ILE A 122 18.51 9.04 0.01
C ILE A 122 18.33 10.29 0.87
N CYS A 123 17.10 10.50 1.35
CA CYS A 123 16.81 11.48 2.39
C CYS A 123 16.55 10.71 3.68
N ILE A 124 17.18 11.12 4.78
CA ILE A 124 16.87 10.60 6.11
C ILE A 124 15.81 11.53 6.70
N ARG A 125 14.69 10.94 7.12
CA ARG A 125 13.67 11.63 7.89
C ARG A 125 13.60 11.00 9.28
N GLU A 126 13.58 11.84 10.30
CA GLU A 126 13.35 11.37 11.67
C GLU A 126 11.86 11.42 12.00
N VAL A 127 11.38 10.35 12.63
CA VAL A 127 10.03 10.28 13.20
C VAL A 127 10.13 9.74 14.62
N VAL A 128 9.31 10.27 15.51
CA VAL A 128 9.35 9.90 16.93
C VAL A 128 8.19 8.97 17.27
N ILE A 129 8.47 8.01 18.14
CA ILE A 129 7.46 7.16 18.80
C ILE A 129 7.66 7.24 20.31
N SER A 130 6.58 7.04 21.07
CA SER A 130 6.68 7.11 22.52
C SER A 130 7.45 5.93 23.09
N LYS A 131 7.93 6.07 24.33
CA LYS A 131 8.50 4.95 25.09
C LYS A 131 7.55 3.76 25.19
N SER A 132 6.28 4.01 25.50
CA SER A 132 5.28 2.94 25.65
C SER A 132 5.01 2.20 24.35
N GLU A 133 5.05 2.88 23.20
CA GLU A 133 4.92 2.26 21.88
C GLU A 133 6.12 1.38 21.57
N PHE A 134 7.34 1.86 21.82
CA PHE A 134 8.56 1.10 21.60
C PHE A 134 8.64 -0.14 22.50
N GLU A 135 8.38 0.01 23.80
CA GLU A 135 8.40 -1.10 24.76
C GLU A 135 7.36 -2.16 24.43
N SER A 136 6.16 -1.75 24.03
CA SER A 136 5.13 -2.69 23.56
C SER A 136 5.60 -3.49 22.33
N ILE A 137 6.32 -2.84 21.40
CA ILE A 137 6.87 -3.49 20.21
C ILE A 137 8.01 -4.46 20.57
N GLU A 138 8.86 -4.13 21.55
CA GLU A 138 9.88 -5.05 22.07
C GLU A 138 9.23 -6.29 22.69
N GLU A 139 8.22 -6.09 23.55
CA GLU A 139 7.55 -7.17 24.27
C GLU A 139 6.86 -8.16 23.34
N ILE A 140 6.10 -7.68 22.34
CA ILE A 140 5.42 -8.57 21.39
C ILE A 140 6.41 -9.42 20.59
N HIS A 141 7.59 -8.89 20.25
CA HIS A 141 8.59 -9.62 19.48
C HIS A 141 9.28 -10.67 20.36
N LYS A 142 9.58 -10.30 21.62
CA LYS A 142 10.09 -11.24 22.63
C LYS A 142 9.13 -12.41 22.80
N LEU A 143 7.84 -12.15 22.97
CA LEU A 143 6.82 -13.19 23.12
C LEU A 143 6.68 -14.04 21.84
N HIS A 144 6.61 -13.41 20.66
CA HIS A 144 6.46 -14.10 19.38
C HIS A 144 7.59 -15.09 19.11
N PHE A 145 8.85 -14.72 19.37
CA PHE A 145 9.99 -15.62 19.16
C PHE A 145 10.11 -16.65 20.29
N LYS A 146 9.85 -16.26 21.55
CA LYS A 146 9.83 -17.21 22.68
C LYS A 146 8.83 -18.33 22.46
N ASN A 147 7.60 -18.02 22.02
CA ASN A 147 6.56 -19.02 21.74
C ASN A 147 6.93 -19.97 20.60
N LYS A 148 7.90 -19.61 19.77
CA LYS A 148 8.44 -20.45 18.68
C LYS A 148 9.73 -21.17 19.08
N GLY A 149 10.20 -21.05 20.32
CA GLY A 149 11.49 -21.58 20.75
C GLY A 149 12.69 -20.92 20.06
N GLN A 150 12.54 -19.67 19.62
CA GLN A 150 13.56 -18.93 18.86
C GLN A 150 14.18 -17.81 19.70
N ASP A 151 15.42 -17.44 19.36
CA ASP A 151 16.08 -16.26 19.93
C ASP A 151 15.27 -14.97 19.64
N SER A 152 15.11 -14.14 20.66
CA SER A 152 14.38 -12.87 20.57
C SER A 152 15.13 -11.77 19.83
N ARG A 153 16.48 -11.82 19.76
CA ARG A 153 17.32 -10.81 19.09
C ARG A 153 16.93 -10.66 17.62
N ARG A 154 16.67 -9.45 17.14
CA ARG A 154 16.23 -9.16 15.76
C ARG A 154 17.01 -8.01 15.17
N THR A 155 17.02 -7.92 13.83
CA THR A 155 17.73 -6.86 13.11
C THR A 155 16.80 -5.69 12.82
N TYR A 156 15.57 -5.97 12.40
CA TYR A 156 14.58 -4.97 12.03
C TYR A 156 13.63 -4.70 13.20
N LEU A 157 13.11 -3.47 13.27
CA LEU A 157 12.07 -3.10 14.23
C LEU A 157 10.89 -4.07 14.16
N PHE A 158 10.47 -4.42 12.94
CA PHE A 158 9.42 -5.41 12.67
C PHE A 158 9.98 -6.62 11.91
N GLN A 159 9.94 -7.80 12.55
CA GLN A 159 10.48 -9.05 12.00
C GLN A 159 9.69 -10.25 12.52
N LYS A 160 9.29 -11.18 11.62
CA LYS A 160 8.52 -12.39 12.00
C LYS A 160 9.25 -13.71 11.77
N SER A 161 10.33 -13.71 10.99
CA SER A 161 11.14 -14.89 10.67
C SER A 161 12.60 -14.72 11.10
N LYS A 162 13.30 -15.85 11.24
CA LYS A 162 14.73 -15.96 11.57
C LYS A 162 15.49 -16.75 10.50
N HIS A 163 14.98 -16.81 9.28
CA HIS A 163 15.57 -17.66 8.26
C HIS A 163 16.96 -17.15 7.90
N ARG A 164 17.95 -18.03 8.07
CA ARG A 164 19.32 -17.79 7.61
C ARG A 164 19.30 -17.69 6.08
N PHE A 165 19.99 -16.70 5.52
CA PHE A 165 20.09 -16.45 4.08
C PHE A 165 18.78 -16.09 3.35
N LYS A 166 17.73 -15.69 4.08
CA LYS A 166 16.52 -15.09 3.52
C LYS A 166 16.28 -13.71 4.10
N ASP A 167 15.49 -12.92 3.38
CA ASP A 167 14.98 -11.66 3.89
C ASP A 167 14.06 -11.91 5.10
N ASN A 168 14.44 -11.34 6.24
CA ASN A 168 13.68 -11.45 7.48
C ASN A 168 12.77 -10.25 7.75
N ARG A 169 12.73 -9.28 6.83
CA ARG A 169 11.80 -8.16 6.91
C ARG A 169 10.35 -8.65 6.91
N ILE A 170 9.48 -7.91 7.59
CA ILE A 170 8.06 -8.24 7.61
C ILE A 170 7.44 -8.19 6.21
N ASN A 171 6.53 -9.11 5.88
CA ASN A 171 5.87 -9.13 4.57
C ASN A 171 4.71 -8.12 4.52
N ILE A 172 4.95 -6.94 3.93
CA ILE A 172 3.95 -5.87 3.79
C ILE A 172 2.71 -6.33 3.02
N SER A 173 2.87 -7.17 1.99
CA SER A 173 1.75 -7.65 1.17
C SER A 173 0.76 -8.46 2.01
N GLU A 174 1.28 -9.32 2.89
CA GLU A 174 0.45 -10.11 3.80
C GLU A 174 -0.27 -9.24 4.83
N ILE A 175 0.45 -8.30 5.47
CA ILE A 175 -0.15 -7.33 6.40
C ILE A 175 -1.25 -6.53 5.70
N SER A 176 -0.98 -6.06 4.48
CA SER A 176 -1.91 -5.29 3.67
C SER A 176 -3.18 -6.08 3.38
N LYS A 177 -3.07 -7.39 3.11
CA LYS A 177 -4.22 -8.27 2.90
C LYS A 177 -5.05 -8.40 4.19
N GLN A 178 -4.42 -8.78 5.31
CA GLN A 178 -5.09 -8.91 6.61
C GLN A 178 -5.81 -7.62 7.02
N PHE A 179 -5.13 -6.48 6.89
CA PHE A 179 -5.70 -5.19 7.25
C PHE A 179 -6.87 -4.78 6.35
N LYS A 180 -6.77 -5.03 5.03
CA LYS A 180 -7.88 -4.77 4.09
C LYS A 180 -9.12 -5.61 4.43
N GLU A 181 -8.93 -6.85 4.85
CA GLU A 181 -10.03 -7.72 5.27
C GLU A 181 -10.72 -7.17 6.53
N LEU A 182 -9.95 -6.71 7.52
CA LEU A 182 -10.49 -6.08 8.73
C LEU A 182 -11.25 -4.77 8.43
N LEU A 183 -10.72 -3.93 7.54
CA LEU A 183 -11.41 -2.74 7.08
C LEU A 183 -12.75 -3.11 6.41
N THR A 184 -12.75 -4.12 5.55
CA THR A 184 -13.96 -4.59 4.85
C THR A 184 -15.00 -5.10 5.84
N LYS A 185 -14.59 -5.96 6.79
CA LYS A 185 -15.46 -6.48 7.87
C LYS A 185 -16.02 -5.37 8.76
N SER A 186 -15.28 -4.27 8.93
CA SER A 186 -15.72 -3.10 9.70
C SER A 186 -16.62 -2.14 8.90
N GLY A 187 -17.05 -2.51 7.70
CA GLY A 187 -17.97 -1.72 6.87
C GLY A 187 -17.29 -0.61 6.05
N PHE A 188 -15.96 -0.66 5.90
CA PHE A 188 -15.22 0.30 5.12
C PHE A 188 -15.41 0.05 3.61
N LYS A 189 -15.92 1.03 2.86
CA LYS A 189 -16.38 0.80 1.47
C LYS A 189 -15.26 0.94 0.42
N TYR A 190 -14.49 2.03 0.43
CA TYR A 190 -13.61 2.43 -0.67
C TYR A 190 -12.16 2.62 -0.23
N ARG A 191 -11.18 2.43 -1.13
CA ARG A 191 -9.74 2.72 -0.90
C ARG A 191 -9.12 2.01 0.32
N LYS A 192 -9.41 0.72 0.47
CA LYS A 192 -8.80 -0.16 1.48
C LYS A 192 -7.33 -0.40 1.16
N SER A 193 -6.43 0.31 1.80
CA SER A 193 -4.98 0.09 1.66
C SER A 193 -4.22 0.67 2.86
N LEU A 194 -2.96 0.25 3.03
CA LEU A 194 -2.08 0.84 4.06
C LEU A 194 -1.89 2.35 3.90
N HIS A 195 -2.05 2.91 2.70
CA HIS A 195 -1.98 4.35 2.46
C HIS A 195 -3.02 5.16 3.24
N ILE A 196 -4.10 4.52 3.71
CA ILE A 196 -5.06 5.18 4.57
C ILE A 196 -4.44 5.68 5.87
N CYS A 197 -3.48 4.95 6.43
CA CYS A 197 -2.80 5.29 7.67
C CYS A 197 -2.09 6.64 7.53
N ARG A 198 -1.40 6.83 6.40
CA ARG A 198 -0.78 8.09 6.04
C ARG A 198 -1.79 9.22 5.83
N ASN A 199 -2.92 8.94 5.18
CA ASN A 199 -3.96 9.95 5.01
C ASN A 199 -4.51 10.41 6.38
N ILE A 200 -4.65 9.48 7.34
CA ILE A 200 -5.08 9.78 8.72
C ILE A 200 -4.05 10.64 9.44
N PHE A 201 -2.76 10.31 9.31
CA PHE A 201 -1.70 11.15 9.85
C PHE A 201 -1.77 12.58 9.33
N ILE A 202 -1.84 12.76 8.00
CA ILE A 202 -1.95 14.08 7.36
C ILE A 202 -3.21 14.82 7.83
N ALA A 203 -4.36 14.13 7.90
CA ALA A 203 -5.59 14.73 8.39
C ALA A 203 -5.48 15.18 9.85
N THR A 204 -4.81 14.39 10.69
CA THR A 204 -4.57 14.70 12.11
C THR A 204 -3.65 15.91 12.28
N LEU A 205 -2.61 16.03 11.45
CA LEU A 205 -1.76 17.23 11.46
C LEU A 205 -2.53 18.47 11.03
N LYS A 206 -3.31 18.38 9.94
CA LYS A 206 -4.15 19.50 9.50
C LYS A 206 -5.17 19.93 10.56
N SER A 207 -5.79 19.00 11.27
CA SER A 207 -6.73 19.34 12.36
C SER A 207 -6.04 20.01 13.55
N LYS A 208 -4.73 19.82 13.72
CA LYS A 208 -3.90 20.49 14.73
C LYS A 208 -3.36 21.85 14.28
N GLY A 209 -3.75 22.32 13.09
CA GLY A 209 -3.34 23.63 12.57
C GLY A 209 -2.07 23.64 11.73
N TYR A 210 -1.42 22.48 11.51
CA TYR A 210 -0.24 22.41 10.65
C TYR A 210 -0.60 22.69 9.20
N ASN A 211 0.18 23.56 8.56
CA ASN A 211 -0.02 23.91 7.16
C ASN A 211 0.62 22.87 6.22
N SER A 212 0.30 22.94 4.92
CA SER A 212 0.76 21.93 3.96
C SER A 212 2.27 21.99 3.69
N PHE A 213 2.96 23.07 4.02
CA PHE A 213 4.41 23.18 3.90
C PHE A 213 5.13 22.45 5.04
N GLU A 214 4.59 22.51 6.25
CA GLU A 214 5.10 21.81 7.43
C GLU A 214 4.89 20.30 7.35
N ILE A 215 3.87 19.86 6.60
CA ILE A 215 3.53 18.43 6.41
C ILE A 215 4.36 17.81 5.25
N LYS A 216 5.24 18.57 4.58
CA LYS A 216 6.05 18.06 3.46
C LYS A 216 7.04 16.98 3.89
N GLU A 217 7.34 16.10 2.94
CA GLU A 217 8.30 14.97 3.02
C GLU A 217 9.67 15.24 2.41
#